data_AF-A0AAN6QJZ4-F1
#
_entry.id   AF-A0AAN6QJZ4-F1
#
_cell.length_a   1.000
_cell.length_b   1.000
_cell.length_c   1.000
_cell.angle_alpha   90.00
_cell.angle_beta   90.00
_cell.angle_gamma   90.00
#
_symmetry.space_group_name_H-M   'P 1'
#
loop_
_entity.id
_entity.type
_entity.pdbx_description
1 polymer ?
#
loop_
_entity_poly.entity_id
_entity_poly.type
_entity_poly.pdbx_seq_one_letter_code
_entity_poly.pdbx_strand_id
1 'polypeptide(L)'
;MPQFVIDDPKRVQVVYDRGEKEYRHDHPELTTRRDIAANPDDPNIVRNITRELQLAQVPGYRYCKYVPRDKFDKIVTPEVVLQLISRLHCFEAERKAGTLAELAADIYFGKGDRGPCRKLLCVLIQIGRENDLKKLMEQGMTDDCLPLKTEQHNGQNEHQLSCRRHGFDHKVINEYTMPDTRERFSQWSQKLMPLYITWHRDSRGAEHTSASPKHRHYVLEDTDPIPLKPTHNQRGRAEGGFSEVVPVNIEASSKSLALTGFRSDDEIFALKTLRKHPHDDPIKRRMDFDMEIRTSVFADYHSKNYSGHQPGAIMHMIPLLATFEIQDPQQDDSEYHLLFDWAEGNLQQFWKSNETMVRDLDWLKWTAKQFCELARALHCIHNDLERMPSANTYSNLYGRHGDIKPSNFLYFKLRDGSKILVMSDFGLGRLHSKISKSNADPRNMPMTISYRAPEFDLKDGKISPRSDVYSMGCVFLEHITWFLRGKTGVDDFASRRLEIDKKYKFELDTFFELSDDERTATTKGKVKEWIEELKQDEACCEYLFKMLNLIEKRMLDPNSDTRIHAGELTNELKKMLRCGELSKSFYTKHWTKSMF
;
A
#
# COMPACT_ATOMS: atom_id res chain seq x y z
N MET A 1 10.51 -23.97 3.18
CA MET A 1 9.61 -22.85 3.52
C MET A 1 9.21 -22.12 2.24
N PRO A 2 7.98 -21.60 2.13
CA PRO A 2 7.62 -20.76 0.98
C PRO A 2 8.55 -19.54 0.93
N GLN A 3 9.06 -19.20 -0.26
CA GLN A 3 9.86 -18.00 -0.46
C GLN A 3 8.90 -16.81 -0.65
N PHE A 4 8.79 -15.98 0.39
CA PHE A 4 7.95 -14.78 0.38
C PHE A 4 8.58 -13.67 -0.47
N VAL A 5 7.78 -12.85 -1.13
CA VAL A 5 8.26 -11.69 -1.91
C VAL A 5 8.84 -10.61 -1.00
N ILE A 6 8.27 -10.47 0.20
CA ILE A 6 8.77 -9.54 1.22
C ILE A 6 10.22 -9.83 1.62
N ASP A 7 10.64 -11.10 1.46
CA ASP A 7 11.99 -11.58 1.76
C ASP A 7 12.91 -11.54 0.51
N ASP A 8 12.44 -11.07 -0.66
CA ASP A 8 13.25 -10.95 -1.89
C ASP A 8 14.04 -9.62 -1.92
N PRO A 9 15.37 -9.64 -1.65
CA PRO A 9 16.17 -8.43 -1.58
C PRO A 9 16.34 -7.75 -2.95
N LYS A 10 15.98 -8.39 -4.07
CA LYS A 10 16.00 -7.76 -5.39
C LYS A 10 14.81 -6.84 -5.61
N ARG A 11 13.68 -7.10 -4.93
CA ARG A 11 12.41 -6.41 -5.13
C ARG A 11 11.99 -5.57 -3.94
N VAL A 12 12.38 -5.98 -2.73
CA VAL A 12 12.01 -5.34 -1.47
C VAL A 12 13.27 -4.89 -0.75
N GLN A 13 13.24 -3.68 -0.22
CA GLN A 13 14.22 -3.17 0.72
C GLN A 13 13.57 -3.10 2.09
N VAL A 14 14.08 -3.94 3.01
CA VAL A 14 13.66 -3.89 4.41
C VAL A 14 14.39 -2.74 5.11
N VAL A 15 13.61 -1.86 5.72
CA VAL A 15 14.05 -0.62 6.34
C VAL A 15 13.92 -0.76 7.86
N TYR A 16 15.06 -0.76 8.55
CA TYR A 16 15.13 -0.86 10.01
C TYR A 16 15.66 0.42 10.67
N ASP A 17 16.26 1.33 9.91
CA ASP A 17 16.75 2.62 10.39
C ASP A 17 15.65 3.70 10.39
N ARG A 18 14.38 3.27 10.28
CA ARG A 18 13.19 4.13 10.23
C ARG A 18 13.27 5.17 9.10
N GLY A 19 14.07 4.91 8.06
CA GLY A 19 14.27 5.81 6.92
C GLY A 19 15.34 6.89 7.12
N GLU A 20 16.17 6.79 8.15
CA GLU A 20 17.21 7.78 8.47
C GLU A 20 18.21 8.03 7.32
N LYS A 21 18.64 6.96 6.65
CA LYS A 21 19.54 7.08 5.50
C LYS A 21 18.91 7.85 4.35
N GLU A 22 17.64 7.59 4.06
CA GLU A 22 16.88 8.25 2.99
C GLU A 22 16.59 9.72 3.34
N TYR A 23 16.29 10.00 4.62
CA TYR A 23 16.10 11.37 5.08
C TYR A 23 17.35 12.23 4.86
N ARG A 24 18.53 11.72 5.24
CA ARG A 24 19.81 12.41 5.01
C ARG A 24 20.13 12.57 3.53
N HIS A 25 19.73 11.61 2.70
CA HIS A 25 19.90 11.71 1.25
C HIS A 25 19.05 12.85 0.66
N ASP A 26 17.81 12.99 1.12
CA ASP A 26 16.89 14.05 0.67
C ASP A 26 17.25 15.45 1.20
N HIS A 27 18.09 15.52 2.24
CA HIS A 27 18.49 16.73 2.96
C HIS A 27 20.02 16.85 2.99
N PRO A 28 20.69 17.14 1.85
CA PRO A 28 22.14 17.15 1.73
C PRO A 28 22.82 18.14 2.67
N GLU A 29 22.14 19.19 3.12
CA GLU A 29 22.62 20.14 4.13
C GLU A 29 22.94 19.48 5.48
N LEU A 30 22.34 18.31 5.78
CA LEU A 30 22.61 17.54 7.00
C LEU A 30 23.89 16.69 6.90
N THR A 31 24.44 16.52 5.69
CA THR A 31 25.63 15.69 5.43
C THR A 31 26.79 16.49 4.85
N THR A 32 26.52 17.67 4.30
CA THR A 32 27.54 18.55 3.72
C THR A 32 28.28 19.26 4.84
N ARG A 33 29.48 18.74 5.17
CA ARG A 33 30.34 19.30 6.20
C ARG A 33 30.73 20.75 5.87
N ARG A 34 30.63 21.62 6.86
CA ARG A 34 31.01 23.04 6.78
C ARG A 34 31.68 23.50 8.08
N ASP A 35 32.40 24.62 7.99
CA ASP A 35 32.95 25.28 9.17
C ASP A 35 31.81 25.83 10.05
N ILE A 36 31.96 25.64 11.35
CA ILE A 36 30.99 26.07 12.36
C ILE A 36 31.50 27.38 12.96
N ALA A 37 30.77 28.46 12.70
CA ALA A 37 31.09 29.76 13.27
C ALA A 37 30.85 29.78 14.79
N ALA A 38 31.66 30.55 15.51
CA ALA A 38 31.39 30.86 16.90
C ALA A 38 30.03 31.59 17.02
N ASN A 39 29.19 31.14 17.95
CA ASN A 39 27.85 31.68 18.20
C ASN A 39 27.83 32.28 19.63
N PRO A 40 27.06 33.35 19.92
CA PRO A 40 26.84 33.84 21.28
C PRO A 40 26.62 32.72 22.30
N ASP A 41 27.36 32.81 23.40
CA ASP A 41 27.38 31.83 24.47
C ASP A 41 26.07 31.86 25.28
N ASP A 42 25.32 30.75 25.31
CA ASP A 42 24.15 30.57 26.18
C ASP A 42 24.49 29.67 27.38
N PRO A 43 24.56 30.21 28.61
CA PRO A 43 24.86 29.43 29.81
C PRO A 43 23.76 28.42 30.18
N ASN A 44 22.56 28.57 29.63
CA ASN A 44 21.43 27.68 29.88
C ASN A 44 21.15 26.73 28.71
N ILE A 45 22.05 26.62 27.72
CA ILE A 45 21.80 25.88 26.47
C ILE A 45 21.32 24.44 26.70
N VAL A 46 21.93 23.70 27.64
CA VAL A 46 21.51 22.31 27.95
C VAL A 46 20.06 22.26 28.43
N ARG A 47 19.68 23.17 29.35
CA ARG A 47 18.31 23.28 29.86
C ARG A 47 17.33 23.73 28.77
N ASN A 48 17.75 24.65 27.92
CA ASN A 48 16.94 25.20 26.83
C ASN A 48 16.64 24.11 25.79
N ILE A 49 17.64 23.35 25.35
CA ILE A 49 17.48 22.22 24.43
C ILE A 49 16.59 21.13 25.04
N THR A 50 16.76 20.83 26.33
CA THR A 50 15.86 19.90 27.03
C THR A 50 14.40 20.33 26.90
N ARG A 51 14.11 21.61 27.19
CA ARG A 51 12.76 22.19 27.12
C ARG A 51 12.24 22.26 25.68
N GLU A 52 13.04 22.69 24.72
CA GLU A 52 12.62 22.84 23.32
C GLU A 52 12.24 21.51 22.69
N LEU A 53 13.05 20.47 22.87
CA LEU A 53 12.72 19.12 22.40
C LEU A 53 11.46 18.57 23.09
N GLN A 54 11.27 18.86 24.38
CA GLN A 54 10.04 18.48 25.08
C GLN A 54 8.79 19.15 24.50
N LEU A 55 8.87 20.46 24.22
CA LEU A 55 7.79 21.26 23.62
C LEU A 55 7.54 20.94 22.14
N ALA A 56 8.56 20.47 21.41
CA ALA A 56 8.46 20.15 20.00
C ALA A 56 7.70 18.85 19.72
N GLN A 57 7.49 18.00 20.75
CA GLN A 57 6.80 16.73 20.63
C GLN A 57 5.37 16.89 20.10
N VAL A 58 4.99 16.07 19.14
CA VAL A 58 3.63 15.96 18.60
C VAL A 58 3.12 14.53 18.76
N PRO A 59 1.80 14.30 18.84
CA PRO A 59 1.26 12.94 18.83
C PRO A 59 1.41 12.29 17.45
N GLY A 60 1.79 11.02 17.43
CA GLY A 60 1.74 10.13 16.28
C GLY A 60 0.61 9.09 16.40
N TYR A 61 0.66 8.11 15.51
CA TYR A 61 -0.22 6.93 15.56
C TYR A 61 -0.06 6.23 16.92
N ARG A 62 -1.16 5.65 17.44
CA ARG A 62 -1.21 5.02 18.79
C ARG A 62 -0.83 5.94 19.96
N TYR A 63 -0.92 7.26 19.76
CA TYR A 63 -0.59 8.27 20.78
C TYR A 63 0.89 8.31 21.21
N CYS A 64 1.78 7.63 20.48
CA CYS A 64 3.22 7.74 20.67
C CYS A 64 3.66 9.17 20.30
N LYS A 65 4.27 9.90 21.25
CA LYS A 65 4.80 11.24 20.98
C LYS A 65 6.16 11.15 20.29
N TYR A 66 6.46 12.11 19.40
CA TYR A 66 7.77 12.20 18.75
C TYR A 66 8.11 13.65 18.39
N VAL A 67 9.38 13.92 18.12
CA VAL A 67 9.84 15.21 17.61
C VAL A 67 9.91 15.14 16.08
N PRO A 68 9.10 15.92 15.33
CA PRO A 68 9.19 15.99 13.87
C PRO A 68 10.61 16.32 13.41
N ARG A 69 11.04 15.71 12.30
CA ARG A 69 12.43 15.77 11.84
C ARG A 69 12.88 17.19 11.53
N ASP A 70 12.02 17.97 10.88
CA ASP A 70 12.30 19.38 10.56
C ASP A 70 12.41 20.25 11.82
N LYS A 71 11.60 19.98 12.86
CA LYS A 71 11.70 20.66 14.16
C LYS A 71 13.00 20.29 14.86
N PHE A 72 13.38 19.01 14.83
CA PHE A 72 14.66 18.57 15.38
C PHE A 72 15.83 19.28 14.69
N ASP A 73 15.83 19.34 13.35
CA ASP A 73 16.89 19.98 12.57
C ASP A 73 16.97 21.50 12.81
N LYS A 74 15.84 22.16 13.07
CA LYS A 74 15.78 23.58 13.46
C LYS A 74 16.32 23.83 14.87
N ILE A 75 16.06 22.93 15.81
CA ILE A 75 16.51 23.02 17.21
C ILE A 75 18.00 22.69 17.31
N VAL A 76 18.43 21.63 16.63
CA VAL A 76 19.79 21.09 16.71
C VAL A 76 20.52 21.47 15.43
N THR A 77 21.18 22.62 15.49
CA THR A 77 22.08 23.13 14.44
C THR A 77 23.55 22.82 14.77
N PRO A 78 24.48 22.91 13.81
CA PRO A 78 25.91 22.73 14.09
C PRO A 78 26.43 23.69 15.17
N GLU A 79 25.93 24.93 15.16
CA GLU A 79 26.28 25.95 16.13
C GLU A 79 25.73 25.62 17.53
N VAL A 80 24.53 25.05 17.63
CA VAL A 80 23.96 24.55 18.89
C VAL A 80 24.78 23.39 19.43
N VAL A 81 25.23 22.46 18.57
CA VAL A 81 26.11 21.36 18.99
C VAL A 81 27.42 21.89 19.56
N LEU A 82 28.04 22.89 18.93
CA LEU A 82 29.24 23.54 19.45
C LEU A 82 29.01 24.15 20.84
N GLN A 83 27.89 24.86 21.03
CA GLN A 83 27.53 25.41 22.35
C GLN A 83 27.31 24.31 23.40
N LEU A 84 26.60 23.24 23.06
CA LEU A 84 26.35 22.13 23.97
C LEU A 84 27.66 21.49 24.44
N ILE A 85 28.55 21.10 23.52
CA ILE A 85 29.80 20.42 23.89
C ILE A 85 30.77 21.34 24.63
N SER A 86 30.67 22.66 24.45
CA SER A 86 31.43 23.65 25.24
C SER A 86 31.07 23.63 26.73
N ARG A 87 29.95 23.02 27.12
CA ARG A 87 29.50 22.87 28.51
C ARG A 87 29.78 21.50 29.10
N LEU A 88 30.09 20.50 28.28
CA LEU A 88 30.32 19.13 28.75
C LEU A 88 31.74 18.98 29.32
N HIS A 89 31.85 18.37 30.50
CA HIS A 89 33.15 18.17 31.16
C HIS A 89 33.95 17.06 30.47
N CYS A 90 33.28 16.10 29.81
CA CYS A 90 33.96 15.03 29.09
C CYS A 90 34.82 15.53 27.91
N PHE A 91 34.58 16.77 27.43
CA PHE A 91 35.34 17.41 26.35
C PHE A 91 36.25 18.56 26.83
N GLU A 92 36.67 18.56 28.10
CA GLU A 92 37.58 19.58 28.63
C GLU A 92 38.94 19.60 27.91
N ALA A 93 39.43 18.44 27.48
CA ALA A 93 40.70 18.33 26.76
C ALA A 93 40.64 19.01 25.38
N GLU A 94 39.58 18.76 24.62
CA GLU A 94 39.31 19.35 23.31
C GLU A 94 39.05 20.85 23.41
N ARG A 95 38.43 21.29 24.51
CA ARG A 95 38.27 22.72 24.84
C ARG A 95 39.62 23.40 25.05
N LYS A 96 40.51 22.81 25.85
CA LYS A 96 41.86 23.34 26.09
C LYS A 96 42.72 23.31 24.82
N ALA A 97 42.51 22.33 23.95
CA ALA A 97 43.21 22.20 22.67
C ALA A 97 42.65 23.14 21.57
N GLY A 98 41.52 23.79 21.78
CA GLY A 98 40.90 24.67 20.78
C GLY A 98 40.23 23.92 19.61
N THR A 99 39.95 22.62 19.75
CA THR A 99 39.44 21.75 18.67
C THR A 99 37.92 21.51 18.73
N LEU A 100 37.19 22.26 19.56
CA LEU A 100 35.74 22.07 19.72
C LEU A 100 34.93 22.28 18.45
N ALA A 101 35.31 23.21 17.57
CA ALA A 101 34.61 23.42 16.30
C ALA A 101 34.71 22.18 15.39
N GLU A 102 35.89 21.55 15.33
CA GLU A 102 36.09 20.31 14.58
C GLU A 102 35.31 19.15 15.19
N LEU A 103 35.32 19.03 16.52
CA LEU A 103 34.55 18.01 17.23
C LEU A 103 33.04 18.21 17.04
N ALA A 104 32.55 19.45 17.06
CA ALA A 104 31.14 19.75 16.79
C ALA A 104 30.75 19.35 15.37
N ALA A 105 31.62 19.58 14.39
CA ALA A 105 31.41 19.13 13.02
C ALA A 105 31.42 17.59 12.90
N ASP A 106 32.30 16.91 13.65
CA ASP A 106 32.33 15.44 13.73
C ASP A 106 31.03 14.88 14.34
N ILE A 107 30.51 15.50 15.41
CA ILE A 107 29.25 15.12 16.05
C ILE A 107 28.05 15.40 15.13
N TYR A 108 28.06 16.53 14.41
CA TYR A 108 26.91 16.95 13.60
C TYR A 108 26.82 16.22 12.26
N PHE A 109 27.92 16.21 11.50
CA PHE A 109 27.97 15.70 10.12
C PHE A 109 28.52 14.27 10.02
N GLY A 110 29.22 13.80 11.06
CA GLY A 110 30.03 12.60 10.99
C GLY A 110 31.45 12.86 10.47
N LYS A 111 32.28 11.80 10.45
CA LYS A 111 33.67 11.83 9.98
C LYS A 111 34.11 10.50 9.38
N GLY A 112 34.44 10.51 8.09
CA GLY A 112 34.80 9.30 7.34
C GLY A 112 33.66 8.29 7.41
N ASP A 113 33.95 7.09 7.87
CA ASP A 113 32.94 6.03 8.04
C ASP A 113 32.10 6.15 9.32
N ARG A 114 32.43 7.10 10.21
CA ARG A 114 31.66 7.34 11.44
C ARG A 114 30.49 8.27 11.16
N GLY A 115 29.28 7.77 11.41
CA GLY A 115 28.05 8.56 11.34
C GLY A 115 27.97 9.67 12.39
N PRO A 116 26.99 10.58 12.26
CA PRO A 116 26.78 11.67 13.22
C PRO A 116 26.32 11.14 14.59
N CYS A 117 26.42 11.97 15.62
CA CYS A 117 26.02 11.69 17.01
C CYS A 117 25.08 12.77 17.58
N ARG A 118 24.40 13.54 16.73
CA ARG A 118 23.57 14.69 17.14
C ARG A 118 22.30 14.22 17.87
N LYS A 119 21.71 13.10 17.47
CA LYS A 119 20.56 12.50 18.16
C LYS A 119 21.01 11.80 19.43
N LEU A 120 22.13 11.08 19.39
CA LEU A 120 22.72 10.46 20.57
C LEU A 120 23.01 11.49 21.67
N LEU A 121 23.63 12.62 21.32
CA LEU A 121 23.84 13.75 22.23
C LEU A 121 22.52 14.21 22.88
N CYS A 122 21.47 14.39 22.07
CA CYS A 122 20.17 14.85 22.57
C CYS A 122 19.47 13.81 23.44
N VAL A 123 19.56 12.51 23.14
CA VAL A 123 19.06 11.44 24.01
C VAL A 123 19.74 11.52 25.37
N LEU A 124 21.07 11.64 25.39
CA LEU A 124 21.85 11.71 26.62
C LEU A 124 21.51 12.94 27.47
N ILE A 125 21.33 14.11 26.83
CA ILE A 125 20.85 15.33 27.51
C ILE A 125 19.49 15.10 28.18
N GLN A 126 18.54 14.47 27.48
CA GLN A 126 17.19 14.22 28.00
C GLN A 126 17.15 13.24 29.18
N ILE A 127 18.18 12.41 29.33
CA ILE A 127 18.33 11.49 30.46
C ILE A 127 19.33 11.98 31.53
N GLY A 128 19.96 13.14 31.35
CA GLY A 128 20.96 13.69 32.27
C GLY A 128 22.29 12.91 32.28
N ARG A 129 22.67 12.34 31.13
CA ARG A 129 23.89 11.53 30.92
C ARG A 129 24.77 12.09 29.78
N GLU A 130 24.64 13.37 29.45
CA GLU A 130 25.33 14.02 28.34
C GLU A 130 26.86 13.87 28.38
N ASN A 131 27.45 13.69 29.56
CA ASN A 131 28.88 13.49 29.72
C ASN A 131 29.37 12.07 29.40
N ASP A 132 28.47 11.11 29.22
CA ASP A 132 28.82 9.77 28.74
C ASP A 132 29.03 9.74 27.21
N LEU A 133 28.70 10.82 26.49
CA LEU A 133 28.80 10.90 25.03
C LEU A 133 30.19 10.51 24.52
N LYS A 134 31.26 11.03 25.13
CA LYS A 134 32.64 10.73 24.71
C LYS A 134 32.95 9.23 24.78
N LYS A 135 32.58 8.58 25.89
CA LYS A 135 32.80 7.12 26.07
C LYS A 135 31.99 6.32 25.06
N LEU A 136 30.75 6.73 24.77
CA LEU A 136 29.90 6.06 23.79
C LEU A 136 30.43 6.23 22.36
N MET A 137 30.95 7.41 22.01
CA MET A 137 31.64 7.64 20.74
C MET A 137 32.92 6.81 20.61
N GLU A 138 33.68 6.65 21.69
CA GLU A 138 34.86 5.76 21.75
C GLU A 138 34.47 4.28 21.58
N GLN A 139 33.26 3.89 22.00
CA GLN A 139 32.64 2.58 21.72
C GLN A 139 32.02 2.48 20.32
N GLY A 140 32.21 3.48 19.45
CA GLY A 140 31.68 3.49 18.08
C GLY A 140 30.17 3.74 17.97
N MET A 141 29.52 4.17 19.05
CA MET A 141 28.09 4.48 19.01
C MET A 141 27.84 5.79 18.25
N THR A 142 26.83 5.77 17.38
CA THR A 142 26.41 6.89 16.53
C THR A 142 24.89 6.93 16.44
N ASP A 143 24.32 7.94 15.78
CA ASP A 143 22.89 8.05 15.50
C ASP A 143 22.37 6.84 14.69
N ASP A 144 23.23 6.21 13.88
CA ASP A 144 22.90 4.99 13.13
C ASP A 144 22.68 3.75 14.02
N CYS A 145 23.05 3.83 15.29
CA CYS A 145 22.81 2.78 16.27
C CYS A 145 21.40 2.90 16.91
N LEU A 146 20.71 4.02 16.70
CA LEU A 146 19.40 4.30 17.31
C LEU A 146 18.24 3.90 16.38
N PRO A 147 17.05 3.60 16.94
CA PRO A 147 16.81 3.29 18.34
C PRO A 147 17.39 1.91 18.72
N LEU A 148 17.75 1.75 20.00
CA LEU A 148 18.19 0.46 20.54
C LEU A 148 16.98 -0.41 20.91
N LYS A 149 17.10 -1.73 20.72
CA LYS A 149 16.07 -2.71 21.07
C LYS A 149 16.21 -3.12 22.52
N THR A 150 15.08 -3.31 23.20
CA THR A 150 15.05 -3.89 24.54
C THR A 150 14.93 -5.41 24.43
N GLU A 151 15.96 -6.15 24.83
CA GLU A 151 16.04 -7.61 24.68
C GLU A 151 16.48 -8.30 25.97
N GLN A 152 16.02 -9.55 26.17
CA GLN A 152 16.55 -10.40 27.23
C GLN A 152 17.90 -10.98 26.81
N HIS A 153 18.92 -10.79 27.63
CA HIS A 153 20.26 -11.31 27.39
C HIS A 153 20.58 -12.42 28.41
N ASN A 154 20.99 -13.59 27.92
CA ASN A 154 21.44 -14.74 28.73
C ASN A 154 20.45 -15.26 29.78
N GLY A 155 19.13 -15.14 29.56
CA GLY A 155 18.11 -15.63 30.50
C GLY A 155 18.11 -14.91 31.86
N GLN A 156 18.75 -13.75 31.95
CA GLN A 156 18.71 -12.90 33.14
C GLN A 156 17.39 -12.10 33.16
N ASN A 157 16.87 -11.82 34.35
CA ASN A 157 15.65 -11.01 34.56
C ASN A 157 15.81 -9.52 34.21
N GLU A 158 16.98 -9.09 33.71
CA GLU A 158 17.24 -7.71 33.33
C GLU A 158 17.24 -7.54 31.80
N HIS A 159 16.35 -6.69 31.31
CA HIS A 159 16.29 -6.29 29.91
C HIS A 159 17.48 -5.39 29.56
N GLN A 160 18.26 -5.76 28.56
CA GLN A 160 19.40 -4.99 28.06
C GLN A 160 19.04 -4.28 26.76
N LEU A 161 19.75 -3.19 26.46
CA LEU A 161 19.61 -2.48 25.20
C LEU A 161 20.61 -3.02 24.19
N SER A 162 20.10 -3.50 23.05
CA SER A 162 20.90 -4.05 21.95
C SER A 162 20.84 -3.13 20.72
N CYS A 163 21.97 -3.04 20.04
CA CYS A 163 22.16 -2.31 18.80
C CYS A 163 22.09 -3.26 17.63
N ARG A 164 21.38 -2.89 16.56
CA ARG A 164 21.32 -3.70 15.34
C ARG A 164 22.69 -3.91 14.69
N ARG A 165 23.62 -2.97 14.84
CA ARG A 165 24.97 -3.03 14.26
C ARG A 165 25.99 -3.71 15.16
N HIS A 166 25.90 -3.49 16.47
CA HIS A 166 26.94 -3.88 17.43
C HIS A 166 26.42 -4.82 18.54
N GLY A 167 25.20 -5.35 18.43
CA GLY A 167 24.61 -6.18 19.48
C GLY A 167 24.64 -5.48 20.84
N PHE A 168 25.17 -6.16 21.86
CA PHE A 168 25.27 -5.65 23.23
C PHE A 168 26.57 -4.88 23.52
N ASP A 169 27.37 -4.54 22.50
CA ASP A 169 28.72 -4.00 22.68
C ASP A 169 28.77 -2.54 23.21
N HIS A 170 27.64 -1.83 23.23
CA HIS A 170 27.52 -0.50 23.86
C HIS A 170 27.40 -0.62 25.40
N LYS A 171 28.47 -1.09 26.03
CA LYS A 171 28.52 -1.47 27.45
C LYS A 171 28.08 -0.34 28.39
N VAL A 172 28.46 0.90 28.09
CA VAL A 172 28.16 2.06 28.96
C VAL A 172 26.65 2.22 29.22
N ILE A 173 25.80 1.95 28.23
CA ILE A 173 24.34 2.05 28.38
C ILE A 173 23.80 0.90 29.25
N ASN A 174 24.34 -0.30 29.08
CA ASN A 174 23.91 -1.49 29.83
C ASN A 174 24.47 -1.52 31.26
N GLU A 175 25.51 -0.72 31.56
CA GLU A 175 26.03 -0.48 32.90
C GLU A 175 25.15 0.49 33.73
N TYR A 176 24.15 1.13 33.12
CA TYR A 176 23.19 1.95 33.86
C TYR A 176 22.34 1.06 34.79
N THR A 177 22.70 1.09 36.07
CA THR A 177 22.12 0.25 37.12
C THR A 177 20.64 0.54 37.38
N MET A 178 20.15 1.75 37.07
CA MET A 178 18.75 2.13 37.23
C MET A 178 17.95 1.74 35.97
N PRO A 179 16.95 0.84 36.08
CA PRO A 179 16.12 0.42 34.94
C PRO A 179 15.44 1.60 34.21
N ASP A 180 14.97 2.60 34.96
CA ASP A 180 14.36 3.83 34.41
C ASP A 180 15.32 4.60 33.47
N THR A 181 16.63 4.57 33.71
CA THR A 181 17.59 5.25 32.83
C THR A 181 17.68 4.58 31.46
N ARG A 182 17.70 3.24 31.41
CA ARG A 182 17.69 2.48 30.16
C ARG A 182 16.37 2.66 29.43
N GLU A 183 15.25 2.61 30.15
CA GLU A 183 13.92 2.82 29.57
C GLU A 183 13.80 4.23 28.96
N ARG A 184 14.20 5.27 29.70
CA ARG A 184 14.21 6.65 29.19
C ARG A 184 15.14 6.83 28.00
N PHE A 185 16.30 6.16 27.97
CA PHE A 185 17.18 6.16 26.81
C PHE A 185 16.45 5.62 25.58
N SER A 186 15.82 4.46 25.71
CA SER A 186 15.06 3.83 24.63
C SER A 186 13.91 4.74 24.15
N GLN A 187 13.07 5.22 25.06
CA GLN A 187 11.94 6.11 24.74
C GLN A 187 12.40 7.39 24.02
N TRP A 188 13.48 8.04 24.48
CA TRP A 188 13.98 9.24 23.81
C TRP A 188 14.64 8.93 22.48
N SER A 189 15.30 7.78 22.33
CA SER A 189 15.86 7.37 21.04
C SER A 189 14.76 7.19 19.99
N GLN A 190 13.64 6.57 20.35
CA GLN A 190 12.47 6.40 19.48
C GLN A 190 11.83 7.75 19.14
N LYS A 191 11.63 8.63 20.13
CA LYS A 191 11.07 9.98 19.94
C LYS A 191 11.85 10.86 18.97
N LEU A 192 13.17 10.70 18.90
CA LEU A 192 14.06 11.46 18.02
C LEU A 192 14.35 10.75 16.68
N MET A 193 13.81 9.53 16.51
CA MET A 193 13.94 8.72 15.30
C MET A 193 12.56 8.37 14.69
N PRO A 194 11.68 9.36 14.45
CA PRO A 194 10.39 9.06 13.82
C PRO A 194 10.57 8.57 12.39
N LEU A 195 9.61 7.79 11.91
CA LEU A 195 9.63 7.23 10.57
C LEU A 195 9.78 8.31 9.48
N TYR A 196 10.59 8.03 8.48
CA TYR A 196 10.66 8.75 7.22
C TYR A 196 10.28 7.83 6.07
N ILE A 197 9.15 8.12 5.43
CA ILE A 197 8.59 7.27 4.38
C ILE A 197 9.01 7.83 3.02
N THR A 198 9.72 7.02 2.23
CA THR A 198 10.12 7.43 0.89
C THR A 198 9.51 6.54 -0.18
N TRP A 199 9.09 7.19 -1.26
CA TRP A 199 8.45 6.58 -2.42
C TRP A 199 9.36 6.59 -3.66
N HIS A 200 10.64 6.97 -3.51
CA HIS A 200 11.55 7.27 -4.62
C HIS A 200 11.47 6.22 -5.74
N ARG A 201 10.90 6.63 -6.86
CA ARG A 201 11.26 6.14 -8.18
C ARG A 201 12.34 7.10 -8.66
N ASP A 202 13.59 6.65 -8.70
CA ASP A 202 14.76 7.41 -9.14
C ASP A 202 14.40 8.38 -10.29
N SER A 203 14.21 9.65 -9.94
CA SER A 203 13.86 10.71 -10.89
C SER A 203 14.86 11.86 -10.83
N ARG A 204 16.04 11.63 -10.25
CA ARG A 204 17.18 12.56 -10.30
C ARG A 204 18.47 11.84 -10.71
N GLY A 205 18.68 11.76 -12.03
CA GLY A 205 20.01 11.93 -12.62
C GLY A 205 21.02 10.77 -12.62
N ALA A 206 20.66 9.55 -12.20
CA ALA A 206 21.50 8.38 -12.47
C ALA A 206 20.97 7.61 -13.68
N GLU A 207 21.35 8.01 -14.88
CA GLU A 207 21.21 7.21 -16.12
C GLU A 207 22.01 5.87 -16.06
N HIS A 208 22.52 5.47 -14.89
CA HIS A 208 23.50 4.40 -14.74
C HIS A 208 23.23 3.35 -13.66
N THR A 209 22.11 3.40 -12.93
CA THR A 209 21.72 2.24 -12.09
C THR A 209 20.62 1.46 -12.79
N SER A 210 20.99 0.34 -13.40
CA SER A 210 20.11 -0.66 -14.03
C SER A 210 19.13 -1.35 -13.07
N ALA A 211 19.01 -0.89 -11.82
CA ALA A 211 18.18 -1.48 -10.79
C ALA A 211 16.85 -0.74 -10.68
N SER A 212 15.74 -1.47 -10.78
CA SER A 212 14.41 -0.92 -10.46
C SER A 212 14.34 -0.49 -8.99
N PRO A 213 13.64 0.62 -8.64
CA PRO A 213 13.41 1.00 -7.25
C PRO A 213 12.69 -0.12 -6.52
N LYS A 214 13.22 -0.49 -5.34
CA LYS A 214 12.69 -1.56 -4.50
C LYS A 214 11.53 -1.06 -3.64
N HIS A 215 10.49 -1.87 -3.48
CA HIS A 215 9.42 -1.62 -2.52
C HIS A 215 10.00 -1.48 -1.10
N ARG A 216 9.54 -0.50 -0.34
CA ARG A 216 10.03 -0.23 1.02
C ARG A 216 9.15 -0.95 2.04
N HIS A 217 9.76 -1.85 2.81
CA HIS A 217 9.12 -2.54 3.92
C HIS A 217 9.75 -2.12 5.24
N TYR A 218 9.01 -1.40 6.08
CA TYR A 218 9.50 -0.88 7.35
C TYR A 218 9.17 -1.86 8.48
N VAL A 219 10.20 -2.27 9.22
CA VAL A 219 10.06 -3.10 10.43
C VAL A 219 10.20 -2.20 11.64
N LEU A 220 9.14 -2.16 12.45
CA LEU A 220 8.96 -1.25 13.57
C LEU A 220 8.65 -2.03 14.85
N GLU A 221 8.88 -1.41 15.98
CA GLU A 221 8.41 -1.86 17.30
C GLU A 221 7.09 -1.18 17.65
N ASP A 222 6.29 -1.79 18.52
CA ASP A 222 5.01 -1.27 19.01
C ASP A 222 5.10 0.15 19.61
N THR A 223 6.28 0.49 20.12
CA THR A 223 6.65 1.78 20.73
C THR A 223 7.24 2.79 19.73
N ASP A 224 7.55 2.37 18.50
CA ASP A 224 8.08 3.29 17.49
C ASP A 224 7.02 4.32 17.08
N PRO A 225 7.37 5.62 17.04
CA PRO A 225 6.44 6.65 16.62
C PRO A 225 6.24 6.62 15.10
N ILE A 226 5.01 6.32 14.70
CA ILE A 226 4.57 6.39 13.31
C ILE A 226 3.89 7.74 13.07
N PRO A 227 4.41 8.62 12.20
CA PRO A 227 3.94 9.99 11.98
C PRO A 227 2.68 10.05 11.11
N LEU A 228 1.73 9.14 11.38
CA LEU A 228 0.42 9.07 10.74
C LEU A 228 -0.64 9.64 11.70
N LYS A 229 -1.40 10.62 11.23
CA LYS A 229 -2.51 11.23 11.96
C LYS A 229 -3.81 10.82 11.30
N PRO A 230 -4.70 10.06 11.98
CA PRO A 230 -6.04 9.79 11.46
C PRO A 230 -6.75 11.11 11.16
N THR A 231 -7.41 11.21 10.01
CA THR A 231 -8.21 12.40 9.72
C THR A 231 -9.44 12.43 10.63
N HIS A 232 -9.88 13.63 11.05
CA HIS A 232 -11.05 13.78 11.93
C HIS A 232 -12.37 13.31 11.30
N ASN A 233 -12.39 13.04 9.99
CA ASN A 233 -13.56 12.56 9.26
C ASN A 233 -13.74 11.05 9.42
N GLN A 234 -14.55 10.63 10.40
CA GLN A 234 -14.99 9.24 10.54
C GLN A 234 -15.79 8.71 9.32
N ARG A 235 -16.26 9.61 8.43
CA ARG A 235 -17.06 9.27 7.23
C ARG A 235 -16.30 8.50 6.13
N GLY A 236 -14.98 8.37 6.24
CA GLY A 236 -14.14 7.67 5.24
C GLY A 236 -13.67 6.27 5.64
N ARG A 237 -13.99 5.76 6.83
CA ARG A 237 -13.52 4.41 7.20
C ARG A 237 -14.22 3.35 6.35
N ALA A 238 -13.44 2.44 5.79
CA ALA A 238 -13.97 1.23 5.17
C ALA A 238 -13.59 0.03 6.05
N GLU A 239 -14.59 -0.67 6.57
CA GLU A 239 -14.41 -1.87 7.36
C GLU A 239 -14.83 -3.09 6.55
N GLY A 240 -13.88 -3.98 6.29
CA GLY A 240 -14.15 -5.31 5.76
C GLY A 240 -13.93 -6.38 6.82
N GLY A 241 -14.34 -7.62 6.53
CA GLY A 241 -14.18 -8.75 7.45
C GLY A 241 -12.73 -9.07 7.82
N PHE A 242 -11.75 -8.63 7.01
CA PHE A 242 -10.33 -9.01 7.15
C PHE A 242 -9.38 -7.82 7.32
N SER A 243 -9.84 -6.60 7.04
CA SER A 243 -9.01 -5.41 7.14
C SER A 243 -9.85 -4.18 7.47
N GLU A 244 -9.20 -3.17 8.04
CA GLU A 244 -9.73 -1.83 8.21
C GLU A 244 -8.90 -0.87 7.35
N VAL A 245 -9.56 0.00 6.59
CA VAL A 245 -8.90 1.07 5.85
C VAL A 245 -9.28 2.40 6.47
N VAL A 246 -8.27 3.15 6.91
CA VAL A 246 -8.45 4.46 7.53
C VAL A 246 -7.74 5.57 6.73
N PRO A 247 -8.37 6.73 6.54
CA PRO A 247 -7.71 7.89 5.96
C PRO A 247 -6.72 8.52 6.96
N VAL A 248 -5.46 8.70 6.54
CA VAL A 248 -4.38 9.26 7.36
C VAL A 248 -3.65 10.37 6.64
N ASN A 249 -3.19 11.36 7.41
CA ASN A 249 -2.22 12.36 6.97
C ASN A 249 -0.84 11.98 7.50
N ILE A 250 0.17 12.19 6.67
CA ILE A 250 1.58 11.96 7.03
C ILE A 250 2.23 13.32 7.24
N GLU A 251 2.90 13.50 8.38
CA GLU A 251 3.64 14.73 8.66
C GLU A 251 4.60 15.06 7.52
N ALA A 252 4.63 16.32 7.05
CA ALA A 252 5.38 16.71 5.86
C ALA A 252 6.88 16.37 5.96
N SER A 253 7.49 16.57 7.14
CA SER A 253 8.91 16.23 7.40
C SER A 253 9.19 14.72 7.45
N SER A 254 8.15 13.89 7.43
CA SER A 254 8.22 12.42 7.59
C SER A 254 7.95 11.68 6.29
N LYS A 255 7.90 12.39 5.16
CA LYS A 255 7.78 11.80 3.83
C LYS A 255 8.68 12.49 2.81
N SER A 256 9.13 11.76 1.81
CA SER A 256 9.74 12.40 0.63
C SER A 256 8.67 13.11 -0.20
N LEU A 257 9.06 14.21 -0.86
CA LEU A 257 8.23 14.91 -1.84
C LEU A 257 7.83 13.94 -2.94
N ALA A 258 6.55 13.65 -3.07
CA ALA A 258 6.07 12.70 -4.06
C ALA A 258 5.87 13.38 -5.42
N LEU A 259 6.44 12.77 -6.46
CA LEU A 259 6.25 13.15 -7.86
C LEU A 259 5.18 12.31 -8.59
N THR A 260 4.38 11.46 -7.92
CA THR A 260 3.61 10.42 -8.65
C THR A 260 2.08 10.54 -8.59
N GLY A 261 1.50 10.59 -9.81
CA GLY A 261 0.52 9.61 -10.28
C GLY A 261 -0.95 9.93 -10.07
N PHE A 262 -1.45 9.74 -8.85
CA PHE A 262 -2.90 9.70 -8.57
C PHE A 262 -3.41 10.78 -7.62
N ARG A 263 -2.49 11.56 -7.03
CA ARG A 263 -2.79 12.30 -5.79
C ARG A 263 -3.58 13.59 -6.02
N SER A 264 -4.67 13.73 -5.28
CA SER A 264 -5.36 14.99 -5.04
C SER A 264 -4.48 15.96 -4.23
N ASP A 265 -4.87 17.23 -4.18
CA ASP A 265 -4.13 18.29 -3.47
C ASP A 265 -4.15 18.10 -1.94
N ASP A 266 -5.05 17.28 -1.41
CA ASP A 266 -5.32 17.15 0.03
C ASP A 266 -4.30 16.27 0.80
N GLU A 267 -3.35 15.63 0.10
CA GLU A 267 -2.29 14.77 0.67
C GLU A 267 -2.76 13.68 1.65
N ILE A 268 -3.98 13.16 1.46
CA ILE A 268 -4.56 12.07 2.27
C ILE A 268 -4.09 10.71 1.72
N PHE A 269 -3.84 9.77 2.63
CA PHE A 269 -3.44 8.40 2.32
C PHE A 269 -4.43 7.40 2.90
N ALA A 270 -4.50 6.21 2.30
CA ALA A 270 -5.23 5.08 2.85
C ALA A 270 -4.26 4.15 3.59
N LEU A 271 -4.44 4.03 4.91
CA LEU A 271 -3.74 3.02 5.72
C LEU A 271 -4.66 1.82 5.89
N LYS A 272 -4.32 0.70 5.25
CA LYS A 272 -5.00 -0.58 5.38
C LYS A 272 -4.30 -1.42 6.45
N THR A 273 -5.04 -1.81 7.47
CA THR A 273 -4.57 -2.64 8.58
C THR A 273 -5.21 -4.02 8.46
N LEU A 274 -4.40 -5.08 8.44
CA LEU A 274 -4.92 -6.45 8.47
C LEU A 274 -5.42 -6.76 9.88
N ARG A 275 -6.68 -7.19 10.02
CA ARG A 275 -7.27 -7.53 11.32
C ARG A 275 -6.58 -8.76 11.91
N LYS A 276 -6.38 -8.74 13.22
CA LYS A 276 -5.90 -9.89 14.00
C LYS A 276 -7.09 -10.52 14.71
N HIS A 277 -7.46 -11.76 14.35
CA HIS A 277 -8.45 -12.52 15.12
C HIS A 277 -7.78 -13.43 16.15
N PRO A 278 -8.41 -13.70 17.32
CA PRO A 278 -7.81 -14.47 18.43
C PRO A 278 -7.33 -15.88 18.08
N HIS A 279 -7.76 -16.43 16.94
CA HIS A 279 -7.42 -17.78 16.47
C HIS A 279 -6.71 -17.78 15.10
N ASP A 280 -6.31 -16.61 14.60
CA ASP A 280 -5.57 -16.56 13.34
C ASP A 280 -4.15 -17.11 13.52
N ASP A 281 -3.75 -17.95 12.57
CA ASP A 281 -2.37 -18.43 12.43
C ASP A 281 -1.46 -17.26 11.97
N PRO A 282 -0.41 -16.91 12.72
CA PRO A 282 0.55 -15.87 12.35
C PRO A 282 1.16 -16.08 10.95
N ILE A 283 1.43 -17.34 10.58
CA ILE A 283 1.98 -17.70 9.27
C ILE A 283 0.97 -17.36 8.17
N LYS A 284 -0.32 -17.63 8.40
CA LYS A 284 -1.39 -17.29 7.46
C LYS A 284 -1.48 -15.77 7.27
N ARG A 285 -1.45 -14.98 8.34
CA ARG A 285 -1.50 -13.51 8.22
C ARG A 285 -0.29 -12.95 7.48
N ARG A 286 0.92 -13.48 7.75
CA ARG A 286 2.13 -13.13 6.98
C ARG A 286 2.00 -13.49 5.51
N MET A 287 1.41 -14.65 5.18
CA MET A 287 1.12 -15.03 3.79
C MET A 287 0.13 -14.07 3.11
N ASP A 288 -0.92 -13.66 3.80
CA ASP A 288 -1.95 -12.76 3.25
C ASP A 288 -1.35 -11.35 3.02
N PHE A 289 -0.48 -10.90 3.92
CA PHE A 289 0.32 -9.68 3.74
C PHE A 289 1.29 -9.78 2.54
N ASP A 290 2.05 -10.87 2.43
CA ASP A 290 2.97 -11.09 1.30
C ASP A 290 2.25 -11.11 -0.05
N MET A 291 1.02 -11.63 -0.09
CA MET A 291 0.21 -11.66 -1.29
C MET A 291 -0.15 -10.26 -1.81
N GLU A 292 -0.46 -9.31 -0.92
CA GLU A 292 -0.74 -7.93 -1.33
C GLU A 292 0.51 -7.17 -1.79
N ILE A 293 1.66 -7.45 -1.15
CA ILE A 293 2.96 -6.91 -1.57
C ILE A 293 3.33 -7.43 -2.95
N ARG A 294 3.18 -8.74 -3.16
CA ARG A 294 3.50 -9.43 -4.41
C ARG A 294 2.83 -8.75 -5.60
N THR A 295 1.51 -8.61 -5.59
CA THR A 295 0.77 -8.04 -6.73
C THR A 295 1.22 -6.62 -7.06
N SER A 296 1.52 -5.82 -6.04
CA SER A 296 1.94 -4.44 -6.21
C SER A 296 3.38 -4.31 -6.73
N VAL A 297 4.30 -5.13 -6.21
CA VAL A 297 5.69 -5.24 -6.70
C VAL A 297 5.71 -5.74 -8.15
N PHE A 298 4.79 -6.63 -8.52
CA PHE A 298 4.61 -7.10 -9.89
C PHE A 298 4.06 -6.02 -10.82
N ALA A 299 3.08 -5.23 -10.38
CA ALA A 299 2.56 -4.09 -11.14
C ALA A 299 3.68 -3.10 -11.52
N ASP A 300 4.58 -2.80 -10.58
CA ASP A 300 5.74 -1.92 -10.84
C ASP A 300 6.74 -2.52 -11.83
N TYR A 301 7.09 -3.80 -11.70
CA TYR A 301 8.00 -4.49 -12.62
C TYR A 301 7.45 -4.58 -14.05
N HIS A 302 6.15 -4.86 -14.21
CA HIS A 302 5.53 -4.97 -15.52
C HIS A 302 5.31 -3.63 -16.21
N SER A 303 5.13 -2.54 -15.45
CA SER A 303 5.04 -1.19 -16.03
C SER A 303 6.28 -0.80 -16.86
N LYS A 304 7.45 -1.36 -16.51
CA LYS A 304 8.73 -1.06 -17.16
C LYS A 304 9.09 -1.98 -18.32
N ASN A 305 8.56 -3.20 -18.32
CA ASN A 305 8.97 -4.27 -19.25
C ASN A 305 7.91 -4.64 -20.30
N TYR A 306 6.75 -3.98 -20.31
CA TYR A 306 5.71 -4.26 -21.30
C TYR A 306 5.93 -3.39 -22.56
N SER A 307 6.27 -4.04 -23.68
CA SER A 307 6.44 -3.41 -24.99
C SER A 307 5.12 -2.79 -25.45
N GLY A 308 5.02 -1.47 -25.34
CA GLY A 308 3.84 -0.68 -25.71
C GLY A 308 3.31 0.22 -24.59
N HIS A 309 3.83 0.12 -23.36
CA HIS A 309 3.63 1.15 -22.34
C HIS A 309 4.68 2.24 -22.48
N GLN A 310 4.23 3.50 -22.61
CA GLN A 310 5.15 4.62 -22.48
C GLN A 310 5.66 4.70 -21.03
N PRO A 311 6.95 5.01 -20.82
CA PRO A 311 7.48 5.30 -19.50
C PRO A 311 6.59 6.34 -18.79
N GLY A 312 6.05 5.99 -17.62
CA GLY A 312 5.15 6.87 -16.86
C GLY A 312 3.64 6.66 -17.10
N ALA A 313 3.23 5.74 -17.97
CA ALA A 313 1.81 5.38 -18.12
C ALA A 313 1.24 4.77 -16.84
N ILE A 314 0.04 5.23 -16.45
CA ILE A 314 -0.65 4.75 -15.25
C ILE A 314 -1.12 3.31 -15.45
N MET A 315 -0.68 2.40 -14.58
CA MET A 315 -1.28 1.08 -14.44
C MET A 315 -2.62 1.23 -13.71
N HIS A 316 -3.68 0.63 -14.25
CA HIS A 316 -5.00 0.58 -13.60
C HIS A 316 -5.05 -0.44 -12.45
N MET A 317 -4.00 -0.45 -11.61
CA MET A 317 -3.82 -1.25 -10.40
C MET A 317 -3.30 -0.33 -9.29
N ILE A 318 -3.82 -0.48 -8.07
CA ILE A 318 -3.50 0.42 -6.97
C ILE A 318 -2.00 0.31 -6.61
N PRO A 319 -1.23 1.42 -6.63
CA PRO A 319 0.16 1.37 -6.22
C PRO A 319 0.28 1.25 -4.71
N LEU A 320 1.00 0.23 -4.25
CA LEU A 320 1.43 0.14 -2.86
C LEU A 320 2.62 1.08 -2.63
N LEU A 321 2.47 2.01 -1.69
CA LEU A 321 3.46 3.06 -1.44
C LEU A 321 4.54 2.61 -0.45
N ALA A 322 4.13 1.93 0.61
CA ALA A 322 4.99 1.39 1.66
C ALA A 322 4.24 0.32 2.44
N THR A 323 4.97 -0.52 3.16
CA THR A 323 4.38 -1.43 4.15
C THR A 323 5.06 -1.32 5.50
N PHE A 324 4.30 -1.54 6.57
CA PHE A 324 4.78 -1.54 7.95
C PHE A 324 4.48 -2.89 8.59
N GLU A 325 5.51 -3.50 9.19
CA GLU A 325 5.38 -4.61 10.14
C GLU A 325 5.70 -4.05 11.52
N ILE A 326 4.71 -4.03 12.41
CA ILE A 326 4.87 -3.60 13.80
C ILE A 326 4.98 -4.85 14.66
N GLN A 327 6.15 -5.06 15.26
CA GLN A 327 6.47 -6.20 16.10
C GLN A 327 6.06 -5.89 17.55
N ASP A 328 5.35 -6.82 18.17
CA ASP A 328 5.08 -6.80 19.60
C ASP A 328 6.09 -7.74 20.30
N PRO A 329 7.01 -7.24 21.13
CA PRO A 329 8.02 -8.07 21.79
C PRO A 329 7.42 -9.17 22.68
N GLN A 330 6.17 -9.04 23.10
CA GLN A 330 5.47 -9.98 23.98
C GLN A 330 4.67 -11.04 23.19
N GLN A 331 4.56 -10.91 21.87
CA GLN A 331 3.77 -11.80 21.02
C GLN A 331 4.56 -12.29 19.81
N ASP A 332 4.35 -13.55 19.43
CA ASP A 332 4.98 -14.16 18.24
C ASP A 332 4.32 -13.74 16.91
N ASP A 333 3.65 -12.59 16.91
CA ASP A 333 2.72 -12.20 15.87
C ASP A 333 2.74 -10.68 15.67
N SER A 334 3.17 -10.24 14.49
CA SER A 334 3.26 -8.83 14.10
C SER A 334 1.94 -8.27 13.57
N GLU A 335 1.74 -6.96 13.70
CA GLU A 335 0.70 -6.23 12.98
C GLU A 335 1.19 -5.76 11.61
N TYR A 336 0.32 -5.86 10.61
CA TYR A 336 0.65 -5.59 9.22
C TYR A 336 -0.20 -4.46 8.67
N HIS A 337 0.48 -3.47 8.10
CA HIS A 337 -0.14 -2.30 7.50
C HIS A 337 0.38 -2.07 6.07
N LEU A 338 -0.53 -1.64 5.20
CA LEU A 338 -0.26 -1.27 3.81
C LEU A 338 -0.68 0.17 3.58
N LEU A 339 0.17 0.94 2.92
CA LEU A 339 -0.08 2.35 2.63
C LEU A 339 -0.34 2.56 1.14
N PHE A 340 -1.46 3.21 0.82
CA PHE A 340 -1.88 3.51 -0.55
C PHE A 340 -2.26 4.99 -0.69
N ASP A 341 -2.39 5.46 -1.92
CA ASP A 341 -3.05 6.74 -2.21
C ASP A 341 -4.54 6.65 -1.82
N TRP A 342 -5.09 7.73 -1.26
CA TRP A 342 -6.52 7.81 -0.96
C TRP A 342 -7.34 7.98 -2.25
N ALA A 343 -8.34 7.12 -2.45
CA ALA A 343 -9.26 7.21 -3.58
C ALA A 343 -10.45 8.11 -3.23
N GLU A 344 -11.05 8.71 -4.26
CA GLU A 344 -12.29 9.48 -4.11
C GLU A 344 -13.50 8.57 -3.78
N GLY A 345 -13.35 7.27 -4.01
CA GLY A 345 -14.27 6.21 -3.61
C GLY A 345 -14.14 4.95 -4.47
N ASN A 346 -15.07 4.00 -4.31
CA ASN A 346 -15.16 2.82 -5.17
C ASN A 346 -16.22 2.97 -6.27
N LEU A 347 -16.34 2.00 -7.18
CA LEU A 347 -17.22 2.07 -8.33
C LEU A 347 -18.71 2.17 -7.96
N GLN A 348 -19.12 1.59 -6.82
CA GLN A 348 -20.50 1.74 -6.34
C GLN A 348 -20.79 3.18 -5.89
N GLN A 349 -19.83 3.81 -5.21
CA GLN A 349 -19.90 5.22 -4.84
C GLN A 349 -19.82 6.13 -6.06
N PHE A 350 -19.00 5.77 -7.06
CA PHE A 350 -18.96 6.45 -8.35
C PHE A 350 -20.33 6.45 -9.01
N TRP A 351 -21.01 5.29 -9.12
CA TRP A 351 -22.34 5.21 -9.69
C TRP A 351 -23.36 6.10 -8.97
N LYS A 352 -23.32 6.15 -7.64
CA LYS A 352 -24.23 6.98 -6.82
C LYS A 352 -23.99 8.49 -7.00
N SER A 353 -22.74 8.89 -7.21
CA SER A 353 -22.35 10.31 -7.15
C SER A 353 -22.32 10.99 -8.52
N ASN A 354 -22.52 10.24 -9.59
CA ASN A 354 -22.26 10.70 -10.97
C ASN A 354 -23.47 10.50 -11.91
N GLU A 355 -24.70 10.60 -11.41
CA GLU A 355 -25.93 10.46 -12.22
C GLU A 355 -25.98 11.40 -13.44
N THR A 356 -25.33 12.57 -13.37
CA THR A 356 -25.25 13.51 -14.50
C THR A 356 -24.44 12.99 -15.68
N MET A 357 -23.72 11.86 -15.52
CA MET A 357 -22.86 11.26 -16.56
C MET A 357 -23.57 10.12 -17.32
N VAL A 358 -24.78 9.76 -16.91
CA VAL A 358 -25.62 8.75 -17.57
C VAL A 358 -25.90 9.19 -19.00
N ARG A 359 -25.69 8.28 -19.96
CA ARG A 359 -25.86 8.49 -21.42
C ARG A 359 -24.99 9.60 -22.04
N ASP A 360 -23.97 10.11 -21.34
CA ASP A 360 -23.05 11.10 -21.89
C ASP A 360 -21.99 10.48 -22.81
N LEU A 361 -21.79 11.07 -24.00
CA LEU A 361 -20.91 10.52 -25.03
C LEU A 361 -19.42 10.58 -24.67
N ASP A 362 -18.97 11.62 -23.99
CA ASP A 362 -17.56 11.72 -23.58
C ASP A 362 -17.25 10.74 -22.46
N TRP A 363 -18.23 10.49 -21.60
CA TRP A 363 -18.17 9.41 -20.61
C TRP A 363 -18.18 8.03 -21.23
N LEU A 364 -18.91 7.80 -22.32
CA LEU A 364 -18.85 6.51 -23.03
C LEU A 364 -17.46 6.21 -23.60
N LYS A 365 -16.80 7.23 -24.18
CA LYS A 365 -15.40 7.10 -24.65
C LYS A 365 -14.46 6.83 -23.49
N TRP A 366 -14.67 7.52 -22.37
CA TRP A 366 -13.92 7.29 -21.14
C TRP A 366 -14.10 5.84 -20.65
N THR A 367 -15.34 5.34 -20.56
CA THR A 367 -15.68 3.96 -20.18
C THR A 367 -14.97 2.95 -21.08
N ALA A 368 -14.99 3.17 -22.40
CA ALA A 368 -14.29 2.31 -23.34
C ALA A 368 -12.79 2.22 -23.05
N LYS A 369 -12.17 3.35 -22.71
CA LYS A 369 -10.76 3.41 -22.31
C LYS A 369 -10.53 2.67 -21.00
N GLN A 370 -11.37 2.90 -19.99
CA GLN A 370 -11.25 2.21 -18.69
C GLN A 370 -11.38 0.70 -18.84
N PHE A 371 -12.35 0.19 -19.60
CA PHE A 371 -12.52 -1.25 -19.80
C PHE A 371 -11.30 -1.90 -20.44
N CYS A 372 -10.73 -1.27 -21.46
CA CYS A 372 -9.50 -1.75 -22.09
C CYS A 372 -8.33 -1.79 -21.10
N GLU A 373 -8.14 -0.73 -20.32
CA GLU A 373 -7.02 -0.66 -19.39
C GLU A 373 -7.18 -1.59 -18.18
N LEU A 374 -8.42 -1.81 -17.70
CA LEU A 374 -8.71 -2.79 -16.66
C LEU A 374 -8.52 -4.23 -17.16
N ALA A 375 -8.92 -4.54 -18.40
CA ALA A 375 -8.65 -5.84 -19.01
C ALA A 375 -7.15 -6.08 -19.18
N ARG A 376 -6.40 -5.04 -19.56
CA ARG A 376 -4.93 -5.10 -19.64
C ARG A 376 -4.30 -5.32 -18.28
N ALA A 377 -4.74 -4.60 -17.24
CA ALA A 377 -4.30 -4.81 -15.87
C ALA A 377 -4.55 -6.25 -15.42
N LEU A 378 -5.74 -6.80 -15.71
CA LEU A 378 -6.07 -8.18 -15.40
C LEU A 378 -5.18 -9.18 -16.17
N HIS A 379 -4.90 -8.91 -17.44
CA HIS A 379 -3.98 -9.73 -18.23
C HIS A 379 -2.57 -9.75 -17.63
N CYS A 380 -2.08 -8.62 -17.10
CA CYS A 380 -0.80 -8.58 -16.39
C CYS A 380 -0.79 -9.48 -15.16
N ILE A 381 -1.88 -9.48 -14.37
CA ILE A 381 -2.03 -10.40 -13.23
C ILE A 381 -2.01 -11.86 -13.70
N HIS A 382 -2.72 -12.18 -14.78
CA HIS A 382 -2.82 -13.56 -15.29
C HIS A 382 -1.49 -14.13 -15.84
N ASN A 383 -0.60 -13.28 -16.36
CA ASN A 383 0.69 -13.71 -16.92
C ASN A 383 1.80 -13.91 -15.85
N ASP A 384 1.52 -13.69 -14.57
CA ASP A 384 2.50 -13.88 -13.48
C ASP A 384 2.93 -15.36 -13.32
N LEU A 385 2.06 -16.30 -13.75
CA LEU A 385 2.28 -17.75 -13.64
C LEU A 385 3.48 -18.28 -14.44
N GLU A 386 3.88 -17.63 -15.54
CA GLU A 386 4.90 -18.17 -16.46
C GLU A 386 6.34 -17.85 -16.03
N ARG A 387 6.56 -16.97 -15.05
CA ARG A 387 7.91 -16.44 -14.72
C ARG A 387 8.44 -16.81 -13.34
N MET A 388 7.73 -17.65 -12.58
CA MET A 388 8.14 -18.14 -11.27
C MET A 388 8.64 -19.59 -11.34
N PRO A 389 9.95 -19.84 -11.20
CA PRO A 389 10.46 -21.20 -11.12
C PRO A 389 10.21 -21.74 -9.71
N SER A 390 9.07 -22.40 -9.48
CA SER A 390 8.98 -23.56 -8.57
C SER A 390 7.58 -24.15 -8.57
N ALA A 391 7.54 -25.43 -8.91
CA ALA A 391 6.43 -26.32 -8.58
C ALA A 391 6.33 -26.45 -7.06
N ASN A 392 5.40 -25.72 -6.45
CA ASN A 392 4.94 -26.01 -5.09
C ASN A 392 3.41 -25.93 -5.05
N THR A 393 2.83 -26.65 -4.10
CA THR A 393 1.41 -27.04 -3.88
C THR A 393 0.37 -25.90 -3.89
N TYR A 394 0.79 -24.66 -4.13
CA TYR A 394 -0.04 -23.45 -4.20
C TYR A 394 -0.21 -22.92 -5.64
N SER A 395 0.22 -23.66 -6.67
CA SER A 395 0.19 -23.28 -8.10
C SER A 395 -1.17 -22.76 -8.62
N ASN A 396 -2.29 -23.23 -8.06
CA ASN A 396 -3.64 -22.80 -8.46
C ASN A 396 -4.07 -21.45 -7.85
N LEU A 397 -3.28 -20.87 -6.95
CA LEU A 397 -3.57 -19.60 -6.25
C LEU A 397 -2.85 -18.40 -6.85
N TYR A 398 -1.90 -18.63 -7.76
CA TYR A 398 -1.09 -17.58 -8.37
C TYR A 398 -1.68 -17.15 -9.72
N GLY A 399 -1.43 -15.91 -10.13
CA GLY A 399 -1.91 -15.36 -11.41
C GLY A 399 -3.41 -15.07 -11.46
N ARG A 400 -4.04 -14.79 -10.33
CA ARG A 400 -5.47 -14.43 -10.22
C ARG A 400 -5.67 -13.27 -9.26
N HIS A 401 -6.72 -12.48 -9.51
CA HIS A 401 -7.25 -11.55 -8.54
C HIS A 401 -8.16 -12.25 -7.52
N GLY A 402 -9.14 -13.02 -8.00
CA GLY A 402 -10.01 -13.85 -7.17
C GLY A 402 -11.07 -13.15 -6.32
N ASP A 403 -11.24 -11.83 -6.42
CA ASP A 403 -12.29 -11.06 -5.70
C ASP A 403 -12.71 -9.84 -6.52
N ILE A 404 -12.99 -10.02 -7.82
CA ILE A 404 -13.42 -8.92 -8.68
C ILE A 404 -14.89 -8.61 -8.40
N LYS A 405 -15.14 -7.37 -7.95
CA LYS A 405 -16.47 -6.81 -7.67
C LYS A 405 -16.38 -5.28 -7.66
N PRO A 406 -17.52 -4.55 -7.78
CA PRO A 406 -17.49 -3.09 -7.89
C PRO A 406 -16.80 -2.36 -6.72
N SER A 407 -16.85 -2.91 -5.50
CA SER A 407 -16.15 -2.29 -4.35
C SER A 407 -14.62 -2.30 -4.46
N ASN A 408 -14.06 -3.15 -5.32
CA ASN A 408 -12.62 -3.33 -5.51
C ASN A 408 -12.11 -2.61 -6.78
N PHE A 409 -12.95 -1.75 -7.39
CA PHE A 409 -12.52 -0.78 -8.38
C PHE A 409 -12.61 0.61 -7.75
N LEU A 410 -11.47 1.20 -7.48
CA LEU A 410 -11.34 2.54 -6.91
C LEU A 410 -11.36 3.58 -8.02
N TYR A 411 -12.00 4.73 -7.79
CA TYR A 411 -11.95 5.87 -8.70
C TYR A 411 -11.06 6.97 -8.13
N PHE A 412 -10.18 7.49 -8.99
CA PHE A 412 -9.26 8.57 -8.67
C PHE A 412 -9.53 9.77 -9.56
N LYS A 413 -9.37 10.97 -9.00
CA LYS A 413 -9.26 12.22 -9.75
C LYS A 413 -7.80 12.67 -9.72
N LEU A 414 -7.18 12.69 -10.89
CA LEU A 414 -5.80 13.10 -11.07
C LEU A 414 -5.67 14.63 -11.04
N ARG A 415 -4.45 15.13 -10.87
CA ARG A 415 -4.14 16.57 -10.82
C ARG A 415 -4.52 17.33 -12.09
N ASP A 416 -4.44 16.68 -13.24
CA ASP A 416 -4.87 17.24 -14.53
C ASP A 416 -6.40 17.24 -14.72
N GLY A 417 -7.15 16.77 -13.71
CA GLY A 417 -8.61 16.64 -13.74
C GLY A 417 -9.12 15.35 -14.38
N SER A 418 -8.24 14.53 -14.96
CA SER A 418 -8.57 13.22 -15.49
C SER A 418 -9.11 12.32 -14.39
N LYS A 419 -10.04 11.43 -14.73
CA LYS A 419 -10.55 10.41 -13.82
C LYS A 419 -10.14 9.03 -14.31
N ILE A 420 -9.87 8.11 -13.40
CA ILE A 420 -9.52 6.73 -13.76
C ILE A 420 -10.04 5.73 -12.74
N LEU A 421 -10.29 4.51 -13.21
CA LEU A 421 -10.63 3.35 -12.42
C LEU A 421 -9.41 2.48 -12.21
N VAL A 422 -9.20 2.03 -10.97
CA VAL A 422 -8.01 1.32 -10.53
C VAL A 422 -8.45 0.09 -9.74
N MET A 423 -7.91 -1.08 -10.11
CA MET A 423 -8.19 -2.33 -9.39
C MET A 423 -7.46 -2.35 -8.05
N SER A 424 -8.14 -2.81 -6.98
CA SER A 424 -7.61 -2.93 -5.62
C SER A 424 -7.92 -4.29 -4.98
N ASP A 425 -7.37 -4.53 -3.78
CA ASP A 425 -7.66 -5.71 -2.95
C ASP A 425 -7.30 -7.06 -3.58
N PHE A 426 -6.03 -7.17 -3.98
CA PHE A 426 -5.46 -8.39 -4.57
C PHE A 426 -5.18 -9.53 -3.57
N GLY A 427 -5.44 -9.34 -2.27
CA GLY A 427 -5.06 -10.25 -1.19
C GLY A 427 -6.07 -11.36 -0.85
N LEU A 428 -7.30 -11.29 -1.36
CA LEU A 428 -8.40 -12.14 -0.86
C LEU A 428 -8.77 -13.32 -1.78
N GLY A 429 -8.11 -13.50 -2.92
CA GLY A 429 -8.41 -14.60 -3.86
C GLY A 429 -8.32 -16.01 -3.23
N ARG A 430 -7.51 -16.19 -2.18
CA ARG A 430 -7.41 -17.43 -1.41
C ARG A 430 -8.65 -17.73 -0.58
N LEU A 431 -9.32 -16.71 -0.04
CA LEU A 431 -10.44 -16.91 0.88
C LEU A 431 -11.64 -17.49 0.15
N HIS A 432 -11.94 -17.04 -1.07
CA HIS A 432 -13.02 -17.62 -1.88
C HIS A 432 -12.81 -19.11 -2.17
N SER A 433 -11.56 -19.52 -2.46
CA SER A 433 -11.21 -20.92 -2.65
C SER A 433 -11.32 -21.76 -1.37
N LYS A 434 -11.13 -21.15 -0.19
CA LYS A 434 -11.28 -21.80 1.13
C LYS A 434 -12.71 -21.73 1.65
N ILE A 435 -13.49 -20.70 1.34
CA ILE A 435 -14.92 -20.54 1.68
C ILE A 435 -15.76 -21.52 0.85
N SER A 436 -15.41 -21.75 -0.42
CA SER A 436 -16.00 -22.85 -1.20
C SER A 436 -15.68 -24.24 -0.59
N LYS A 437 -14.54 -24.37 0.11
CA LYS A 437 -14.08 -25.63 0.74
C LYS A 437 -14.39 -25.77 2.23
N SER A 438 -14.75 -24.70 2.91
CA SER A 438 -15.10 -24.67 4.33
C SER A 438 -16.58 -24.38 4.42
N ASN A 439 -17.31 -25.07 5.29
CA ASN A 439 -18.76 -24.90 5.45
C ASN A 439 -19.14 -23.53 6.07
N ALA A 440 -18.43 -22.45 5.73
CA ALA A 440 -18.77 -21.09 6.11
C ALA A 440 -20.14 -20.75 5.53
N ASP A 441 -21.02 -20.27 6.40
CA ASP A 441 -22.42 -20.00 6.04
C ASP A 441 -22.49 -18.89 4.99
N PRO A 442 -22.90 -19.20 3.74
CA PRO A 442 -22.93 -18.22 2.65
C PRO A 442 -23.94 -17.09 2.92
N ARG A 443 -24.88 -17.28 3.86
CA ARG A 443 -25.81 -16.24 4.33
C ARG A 443 -25.09 -15.05 4.99
N ASN A 444 -23.86 -15.25 5.48
CA ASN A 444 -23.06 -14.19 6.11
C ASN A 444 -22.21 -13.40 5.10
N MET A 445 -22.17 -13.79 3.83
CA MET A 445 -21.44 -13.06 2.77
C MET A 445 -22.21 -12.96 1.42
N PRO A 446 -23.48 -12.51 1.40
CA PRO A 446 -24.28 -12.54 0.17
C PRO A 446 -23.70 -11.67 -0.97
N MET A 447 -23.22 -10.46 -0.66
CA MET A 447 -22.67 -9.55 -1.70
C MET A 447 -21.33 -10.02 -2.29
N THR A 448 -20.60 -10.88 -1.59
CA THR A 448 -19.28 -11.36 -2.05
C THR A 448 -19.42 -12.49 -3.07
N ILE A 449 -20.59 -13.12 -3.18
CA ILE A 449 -20.84 -14.25 -4.10
C ILE A 449 -21.62 -13.89 -5.36
N SER A 450 -22.21 -12.69 -5.46
CA SER A 450 -22.96 -12.25 -6.65
C SER A 450 -22.10 -12.28 -7.93
N TYR A 451 -20.82 -11.93 -7.84
CA TYR A 451 -19.87 -11.83 -8.96
C TYR A 451 -19.06 -13.11 -9.20
N ARG A 452 -19.27 -14.18 -8.42
CA ARG A 452 -18.47 -15.40 -8.53
C ARG A 452 -18.75 -16.13 -9.85
N ALA A 453 -17.73 -16.82 -10.35
CA ALA A 453 -17.87 -17.65 -11.54
C ALA A 453 -18.50 -19.03 -11.21
N PRO A 454 -19.17 -19.70 -12.16
CA PRO A 454 -19.88 -20.95 -11.88
C PRO A 454 -18.99 -22.08 -11.39
N GLU A 455 -17.74 -22.15 -11.85
CA GLU A 455 -16.77 -23.18 -11.46
C GLU A 455 -16.42 -23.21 -9.97
N PHE A 456 -16.82 -22.20 -9.18
CA PHE A 456 -16.72 -22.24 -7.72
C PHE A 456 -17.79 -23.13 -7.06
N ASP A 457 -18.92 -23.36 -7.75
CA ASP A 457 -20.05 -24.12 -7.22
C ASP A 457 -20.27 -25.46 -7.91
N LEU A 458 -19.68 -25.67 -9.10
CA LEU A 458 -19.72 -26.93 -9.82
C LEU A 458 -18.96 -28.04 -9.08
N LYS A 459 -19.50 -29.26 -9.06
CA LYS A 459 -18.85 -30.43 -8.43
C LYS A 459 -17.45 -30.71 -8.97
N ASP A 460 -17.30 -30.63 -10.29
CA ASP A 460 -16.04 -30.85 -11.01
C ASP A 460 -15.42 -29.54 -11.50
N GLY A 461 -15.79 -28.40 -10.88
CA GLY A 461 -15.37 -27.07 -11.26
C GLY A 461 -13.86 -26.84 -11.14
N LYS A 462 -13.24 -26.34 -12.22
CA LYS A 462 -11.82 -25.98 -12.26
C LYS A 462 -11.63 -24.47 -12.20
N ILE A 463 -11.30 -24.00 -11.01
CA ILE A 463 -10.93 -22.60 -10.70
C ILE A 463 -9.66 -22.23 -11.49
N SER A 464 -9.74 -21.23 -12.37
CA SER A 464 -8.64 -20.73 -13.23
C SER A 464 -8.66 -19.20 -13.39
N PRO A 465 -7.62 -18.55 -13.93
CA PRO A 465 -7.67 -17.10 -14.18
C PRO A 465 -8.89 -16.62 -14.99
N ARG A 466 -9.51 -17.50 -15.78
CA ARG A 466 -10.75 -17.18 -16.50
C ARG A 466 -11.95 -16.94 -15.56
N SER A 467 -11.91 -17.37 -14.30
CA SER A 467 -12.93 -16.98 -13.32
C SER A 467 -12.96 -15.46 -13.10
N ASP A 468 -11.81 -14.80 -13.11
CA ASP A 468 -11.72 -13.35 -12.97
C ASP A 468 -12.33 -12.63 -14.17
N VAL A 469 -12.21 -13.21 -15.38
CA VAL A 469 -12.83 -12.68 -16.60
C VAL A 469 -14.36 -12.71 -16.51
N TYR A 470 -14.92 -13.77 -15.91
CA TYR A 470 -16.36 -13.87 -15.66
C TYR A 470 -16.82 -12.76 -14.71
N SER A 471 -16.15 -12.62 -13.56
CA SER A 471 -16.45 -11.58 -12.58
C SER A 471 -16.30 -10.17 -13.16
N MET A 472 -15.28 -9.93 -14.00
CA MET A 472 -15.10 -8.68 -14.74
C MET A 472 -16.27 -8.43 -15.72
N GLY A 473 -16.79 -9.48 -16.36
CA GLY A 473 -17.97 -9.40 -17.23
C GLY A 473 -19.21 -8.95 -16.49
N CYS A 474 -19.41 -9.45 -15.27
CA CYS A 474 -20.50 -9.01 -14.39
C CYS A 474 -20.39 -7.52 -14.07
N VAL A 475 -19.19 -7.05 -13.68
CA VAL A 475 -18.94 -5.63 -13.35
C VAL A 475 -19.10 -4.73 -14.57
N PHE A 476 -18.61 -5.14 -15.74
CA PHE A 476 -18.78 -4.38 -16.98
C PHE A 476 -20.25 -4.28 -17.39
N LEU A 477 -21.03 -5.35 -17.20
CA LEU A 477 -22.48 -5.34 -17.47
C LEU A 477 -23.22 -4.38 -16.55
N GLU A 478 -22.91 -4.37 -15.26
CA GLU A 478 -23.50 -3.42 -14.31
C GLU A 478 -23.08 -1.98 -14.61
N HIS A 479 -21.82 -1.75 -15.03
CA HIS A 479 -21.38 -0.41 -15.42
C HIS A 479 -22.07 0.09 -16.69
N ILE A 480 -22.30 -0.78 -17.70
CA ILE A 480 -23.11 -0.43 -18.88
C ILE A 480 -24.56 -0.19 -18.49
N THR A 481 -25.10 -1.00 -17.58
CA THR A 481 -26.45 -0.81 -17.03
C THR A 481 -26.57 0.56 -16.37
N TRP A 482 -25.60 0.95 -15.54
CA TRP A 482 -25.53 2.28 -14.94
C TRP A 482 -25.44 3.38 -16.00
N PHE A 483 -24.57 3.20 -17.00
CA PHE A 483 -24.41 4.19 -18.07
C PHE A 483 -25.71 4.44 -18.83
N LEU A 484 -26.52 3.40 -19.07
CA LEU A 484 -27.78 3.51 -19.82
C LEU A 484 -28.99 3.90 -18.96
N ARG A 485 -29.04 3.44 -17.71
CA ARG A 485 -30.25 3.46 -16.85
C ARG A 485 -30.02 4.03 -15.44
N GLY A 486 -28.85 4.59 -15.15
CA GLY A 486 -28.48 5.17 -13.86
C GLY A 486 -28.35 4.14 -12.73
N LYS A 487 -28.14 4.61 -11.48
CA LYS A 487 -28.00 3.73 -10.31
C LYS A 487 -29.25 2.88 -10.06
N THR A 488 -30.43 3.41 -10.36
CA THR A 488 -31.71 2.69 -10.26
C THR A 488 -31.77 1.49 -11.20
N GLY A 489 -31.20 1.60 -12.41
CA GLY A 489 -31.10 0.48 -13.34
C GLY A 489 -30.23 -0.65 -12.80
N VAL A 490 -29.14 -0.32 -12.07
CA VAL A 490 -28.30 -1.33 -11.41
C VAL A 490 -29.06 -2.04 -10.28
N ASP A 491 -29.84 -1.29 -9.50
CA ASP A 491 -30.65 -1.87 -8.40
C ASP A 491 -31.79 -2.76 -8.94
N ASP A 492 -32.48 -2.34 -10.00
CA ASP A 492 -33.48 -3.17 -10.69
C ASP A 492 -32.84 -4.44 -11.25
N PHE A 493 -31.67 -4.32 -11.88
CA PHE A 493 -30.97 -5.48 -12.41
C PHE A 493 -30.59 -6.50 -11.31
N ALA A 494 -30.04 -6.03 -10.19
CA ALA A 494 -29.76 -6.89 -9.04
C ALA A 494 -31.04 -7.57 -8.51
N SER A 495 -32.13 -6.81 -8.38
CA SER A 495 -33.43 -7.31 -7.93
C SER A 495 -34.01 -8.38 -8.85
N ARG A 496 -33.90 -8.20 -10.18
CA ARG A 496 -34.38 -9.18 -11.18
C ARG A 496 -33.56 -10.46 -11.21
N ARG A 497 -32.29 -10.42 -10.80
CA ARG A 497 -31.43 -11.60 -10.71
C ARG A 497 -31.64 -12.39 -9.41
N LEU A 498 -32.29 -11.79 -8.41
CA LEU A 498 -32.50 -12.39 -7.10
C LEU A 498 -33.50 -13.55 -7.18
N GLU A 499 -33.00 -14.76 -6.96
CA GLU A 499 -33.80 -16.00 -7.01
C GLU A 499 -33.26 -16.98 -5.95
N ILE A 500 -34.09 -17.92 -5.48
CA ILE A 500 -33.65 -18.97 -4.55
C ILE A 500 -32.60 -19.84 -5.23
N ASP A 501 -31.37 -19.81 -4.73
CA ASP A 501 -30.27 -20.59 -5.27
C ASP A 501 -30.48 -22.10 -5.02
N LYS A 502 -30.28 -22.89 -6.06
CA LYS A 502 -30.52 -24.35 -6.01
C LYS A 502 -29.59 -25.09 -5.06
N LYS A 503 -28.35 -24.64 -4.88
CA LYS A 503 -27.35 -25.28 -4.02
C LYS A 503 -27.49 -24.82 -2.58
N TYR A 504 -27.59 -23.50 -2.39
CA TYR A 504 -27.54 -22.87 -1.08
C TYR A 504 -28.92 -22.70 -0.42
N LYS A 505 -30.01 -22.84 -1.19
CA LYS A 505 -31.41 -22.79 -0.71
C LYS A 505 -31.83 -21.46 -0.08
N PHE A 506 -31.19 -20.36 -0.46
CA PHE A 506 -31.61 -19.00 -0.11
C PHE A 506 -31.43 -18.07 -1.31
N GLU A 507 -32.03 -16.87 -1.25
CA GLU A 507 -32.02 -15.92 -2.36
C GLU A 507 -30.62 -15.40 -2.67
N LEU A 508 -30.20 -15.50 -3.93
CA LEU A 508 -28.95 -14.97 -4.45
C LEU A 508 -29.15 -14.27 -5.79
N ASP A 509 -28.51 -13.12 -5.93
CA ASP A 509 -28.36 -12.42 -7.20
C ASP A 509 -27.08 -12.91 -7.91
N THR A 510 -26.92 -14.19 -8.16
CA THR A 510 -25.86 -14.68 -9.07
C THR A 510 -26.22 -14.37 -10.53
N PHE A 511 -25.23 -14.39 -11.43
CA PHE A 511 -25.45 -14.25 -12.88
C PHE A 511 -25.73 -15.59 -13.58
N PHE A 512 -25.55 -16.71 -12.87
CA PHE A 512 -25.74 -18.06 -13.36
C PHE A 512 -26.66 -18.87 -12.44
N GLU A 513 -27.13 -19.97 -12.97
CA GLU A 513 -27.83 -21.03 -12.26
C GLU A 513 -27.16 -22.38 -12.55
N LEU A 514 -27.26 -23.31 -11.61
CA LEU A 514 -26.72 -24.67 -11.75
C LEU A 514 -27.78 -25.64 -12.29
N SER A 515 -27.31 -26.69 -12.97
CA SER A 515 -28.13 -27.90 -13.17
C SER A 515 -28.40 -28.60 -11.85
N ASP A 516 -29.45 -29.41 -11.80
CA ASP A 516 -29.87 -30.09 -10.57
C ASP A 516 -28.81 -31.09 -10.05
N ASP A 517 -27.94 -31.59 -10.94
CA ASP A 517 -26.82 -32.45 -10.60
C ASP A 517 -25.52 -31.69 -10.24
N GLU A 518 -25.54 -30.35 -10.34
CA GLU A 518 -24.41 -29.43 -10.09
C GLU A 518 -23.18 -29.67 -10.98
N ARG A 519 -23.35 -30.32 -12.13
CA ARG A 519 -22.25 -30.61 -13.08
C ARG A 519 -22.14 -29.57 -14.19
N THR A 520 -23.19 -28.80 -14.44
CA THR A 520 -23.22 -27.77 -15.47
C THR A 520 -23.85 -26.49 -14.92
N ALA A 521 -23.58 -25.38 -15.60
CA ALA A 521 -24.16 -24.09 -15.27
C ALA A 521 -24.61 -23.38 -16.54
N THR A 522 -25.65 -22.56 -16.40
CA THR A 522 -26.15 -21.69 -17.47
C THR A 522 -26.27 -20.26 -16.96
N THR A 523 -26.06 -19.28 -17.84
CA THR A 523 -26.40 -17.89 -17.54
C THR A 523 -27.91 -17.77 -17.34
N LYS A 524 -28.34 -17.16 -16.23
CA LYS A 524 -29.77 -17.03 -15.87
C LYS A 524 -30.56 -16.39 -17.00
N GLY A 525 -31.81 -16.83 -17.18
CA GLY A 525 -32.74 -16.24 -18.14
C GLY A 525 -32.87 -14.72 -17.98
N LYS A 526 -33.01 -14.25 -16.72
CA LYS A 526 -33.12 -12.83 -16.38
C LYS A 526 -31.91 -11.98 -16.78
N VAL A 527 -30.70 -12.56 -16.78
CA VAL A 527 -29.49 -11.88 -17.26
C VAL A 527 -29.54 -11.73 -18.79
N LYS A 528 -29.94 -12.77 -19.51
CA LYS A 528 -30.07 -12.73 -20.98
C LYS A 528 -31.15 -11.75 -21.42
N GLU A 529 -32.30 -11.78 -20.76
CA GLU A 529 -33.40 -10.82 -20.97
C GLU A 529 -32.90 -9.38 -20.77
N TRP A 530 -32.22 -9.10 -19.66
CA TRP A 530 -31.68 -7.77 -19.38
C TRP A 530 -30.68 -7.29 -20.44
N ILE A 531 -29.75 -8.15 -20.87
CA ILE A 531 -28.79 -7.82 -21.93
C ILE A 531 -29.52 -7.48 -23.24
N GLU A 532 -30.56 -8.22 -23.61
CA GLU A 532 -31.35 -7.93 -24.81
C GLU A 532 -32.13 -6.61 -24.68
N GLU A 533 -32.70 -6.32 -23.52
CA GLU A 533 -33.32 -5.03 -23.26
C GLU A 533 -32.33 -3.87 -23.39
N LEU A 534 -31.09 -4.02 -22.88
CA LEU A 534 -30.04 -3.00 -23.04
C LEU A 534 -29.62 -2.82 -24.51
N LYS A 535 -29.59 -3.91 -25.30
CA LYS A 535 -29.30 -3.83 -26.74
C LYS A 535 -30.38 -3.08 -27.52
N GLN A 536 -31.61 -3.09 -27.04
CA GLN A 536 -32.77 -2.41 -27.63
C GLN A 536 -32.97 -0.97 -27.09
N ASP A 537 -32.20 -0.56 -26.09
CA ASP A 537 -32.25 0.80 -25.56
C ASP A 537 -31.90 1.81 -26.66
N GLU A 538 -32.65 2.92 -26.75
CA GLU A 538 -32.45 3.97 -27.75
C GLU A 538 -31.01 4.54 -27.74
N ALA A 539 -30.37 4.57 -26.57
CA ALA A 539 -29.00 5.04 -26.39
C ALA A 539 -27.95 3.96 -26.67
N CYS A 540 -28.34 2.73 -27.02
CA CYS A 540 -27.44 1.64 -27.39
C CYS A 540 -26.81 1.92 -28.77
N CYS A 541 -25.59 2.44 -28.75
CA CYS A 541 -24.79 2.65 -29.95
C CYS A 541 -24.05 1.37 -30.38
N GLU A 542 -23.41 1.41 -31.55
CA GLU A 542 -22.62 0.30 -32.09
C GLU A 542 -21.55 -0.23 -31.11
N TYR A 543 -20.83 0.67 -30.39
CA TYR A 543 -19.89 0.27 -29.35
C TYR A 543 -20.55 -0.54 -28.23
N LEU A 544 -21.65 -0.04 -27.66
CA LEU A 544 -22.37 -0.69 -26.57
C LEU A 544 -22.92 -2.05 -27.01
N PHE A 545 -23.48 -2.13 -28.21
CA PHE A 545 -23.97 -3.39 -28.77
C PHE A 545 -22.85 -4.44 -28.90
N LYS A 546 -21.69 -4.05 -29.46
CA LYS A 546 -20.52 -4.94 -29.55
C LYS A 546 -20.01 -5.35 -28.17
N MET A 547 -20.01 -4.43 -27.21
CA MET A 547 -19.55 -4.71 -25.85
C MET A 547 -20.50 -5.68 -25.14
N LEU A 548 -21.81 -5.48 -25.24
CA LEU A 548 -22.83 -6.37 -24.70
C LEU A 548 -22.74 -7.78 -25.31
N ASN A 549 -22.48 -7.91 -26.61
CA ASN A 549 -22.23 -9.21 -27.24
C ASN A 549 -20.95 -9.88 -26.72
N LEU A 550 -19.86 -9.12 -26.57
CA LEU A 550 -18.62 -9.65 -26.01
C LEU A 550 -18.81 -10.14 -24.58
N ILE A 551 -19.51 -9.36 -23.75
CA ILE A 551 -19.86 -9.75 -22.38
C ILE A 551 -20.70 -11.02 -22.39
N GLU A 552 -21.81 -11.03 -23.11
CA GLU A 552 -22.78 -12.14 -23.12
C GLU A 552 -22.16 -13.44 -23.66
N LYS A 553 -21.43 -13.37 -24.77
CA LYS A 553 -20.99 -14.57 -25.51
C LYS A 553 -19.60 -15.06 -25.13
N ARG A 554 -18.74 -14.21 -24.58
CA ARG A 554 -17.32 -14.54 -24.36
C ARG A 554 -16.86 -14.36 -22.91
N MET A 555 -17.41 -13.40 -22.15
CA MET A 555 -17.02 -13.16 -20.75
C MET A 555 -17.89 -13.93 -19.77
N LEU A 556 -19.22 -13.87 -19.93
CA LEU A 556 -20.22 -14.56 -19.11
C LEU A 556 -20.50 -15.99 -19.57
N ASP A 557 -19.58 -16.59 -20.34
CA ASP A 557 -19.63 -18.01 -20.71
C ASP A 557 -19.49 -18.87 -19.44
N PRO A 558 -20.51 -19.64 -19.06
CA PRO A 558 -20.44 -20.48 -17.87
C PRO A 558 -19.37 -21.56 -17.96
N ASN A 559 -19.01 -22.00 -19.17
CA ASN A 559 -17.94 -22.96 -19.37
C ASN A 559 -16.58 -22.24 -19.35
N SER A 560 -15.81 -22.48 -18.28
CA SER A 560 -14.50 -21.86 -18.13
C SER A 560 -13.53 -22.29 -19.24
N ASP A 561 -13.71 -23.46 -19.88
CA ASP A 561 -12.82 -23.97 -20.93
C ASP A 561 -12.92 -23.18 -22.26
N THR A 562 -14.09 -22.60 -22.56
CA THR A 562 -14.35 -21.80 -23.78
C THR A 562 -14.38 -20.29 -23.54
N ARG A 563 -14.46 -19.86 -22.27
CA ARG A 563 -14.43 -18.46 -21.87
C ARG A 563 -13.16 -17.75 -22.34
N ILE A 564 -13.31 -16.50 -22.79
CA ILE A 564 -12.20 -15.67 -23.30
C ILE A 564 -11.09 -15.48 -22.26
N HIS A 565 -9.83 -15.47 -22.72
CA HIS A 565 -8.69 -15.12 -21.88
C HIS A 565 -8.54 -13.61 -21.75
N ALA A 566 -7.98 -13.13 -20.63
CA ALA A 566 -7.75 -11.69 -20.43
C ALA A 566 -6.90 -11.03 -21.52
N GLY A 567 -5.92 -11.74 -22.10
CA GLY A 567 -5.12 -11.24 -23.22
C GLY A 567 -5.91 -11.06 -24.51
N GLU A 568 -6.76 -12.04 -24.86
CA GLU A 568 -7.65 -11.95 -26.02
C GLU A 568 -8.72 -10.87 -25.81
N LEU A 569 -9.30 -10.78 -24.61
CA LEU A 569 -10.21 -9.70 -24.21
C LEU A 569 -9.57 -8.32 -24.39
N THR A 570 -8.32 -8.15 -23.93
CA THR A 570 -7.57 -6.91 -24.10
C THR A 570 -7.43 -6.55 -25.58
N ASN A 571 -7.17 -7.53 -26.45
CA ASN A 571 -7.04 -7.29 -27.89
C ASN A 571 -8.38 -6.89 -28.53
N GLU A 572 -9.49 -7.52 -28.16
CA GLU A 572 -10.82 -7.14 -28.66
C GLU A 572 -11.20 -5.73 -28.21
N LEU A 573 -10.95 -5.36 -26.95
CA LEU A 573 -11.23 -4.01 -26.46
C LEU A 573 -10.34 -2.94 -27.12
N LYS A 574 -9.07 -3.25 -27.40
CA LYS A 574 -8.19 -2.37 -28.19
C LYS A 574 -8.71 -2.16 -29.62
N LYS A 575 -9.22 -3.21 -30.28
CA LYS A 575 -9.84 -3.08 -31.61
C LYS A 575 -11.06 -2.17 -31.55
N MET A 576 -11.92 -2.32 -30.54
CA MET A 576 -13.08 -1.47 -30.33
C MET A 576 -12.69 0.00 -30.08
N LEU A 577 -11.68 0.26 -29.26
CA LEU A 577 -11.15 1.61 -29.06
C LEU A 577 -10.66 2.24 -30.36
N ARG A 578 -9.88 1.49 -31.14
CA ARG A 578 -9.39 1.95 -32.45
C ARG A 578 -10.52 2.26 -33.41
N CYS A 579 -11.61 1.48 -33.41
CA CYS A 579 -12.81 1.82 -34.20
C CYS A 579 -13.42 3.15 -33.78
N GLY A 580 -13.46 3.44 -32.47
CA GLY A 580 -13.94 4.70 -31.92
C GLY A 580 -13.06 5.91 -32.24
N GLU A 581 -11.74 5.72 -32.29
CA GLU A 581 -10.78 6.76 -32.71
C GLU A 581 -10.92 7.08 -34.21
N LEU A 582 -11.16 6.06 -35.04
CA LEU A 582 -11.32 6.20 -36.49
C LEU A 582 -12.69 6.74 -36.89
N SER A 583 -13.73 6.50 -36.09
CA SER A 583 -15.09 6.95 -36.39
C SER A 583 -15.86 7.36 -35.13
N LYS A 584 -16.18 8.66 -35.03
CA LYS A 584 -17.08 9.18 -33.99
C LYS A 584 -18.46 8.51 -34.03
N SER A 585 -18.92 8.08 -35.21
CA SER A 585 -20.22 7.41 -35.35
C SER A 585 -20.29 6.10 -34.58
N PHE A 586 -19.16 5.48 -34.26
CA PHE A 586 -19.12 4.26 -33.47
C PHE A 586 -19.73 4.43 -32.06
N TYR A 587 -19.67 5.65 -31.51
CA TYR A 587 -20.25 6.00 -30.22
C TYR A 587 -21.63 6.64 -30.30
N THR A 588 -22.08 7.06 -31.49
CA THR A 588 -23.35 7.81 -31.64
C THR A 588 -24.39 7.14 -32.51
N LYS A 589 -23.96 6.24 -33.41
CA LYS A 589 -24.85 5.55 -34.34
C LYS A 589 -25.61 4.48 -33.56
N HIS A 590 -26.93 4.66 -33.47
CA HIS A 590 -27.82 3.65 -32.92
C HIS A 590 -27.66 2.36 -33.72
N TRP A 591 -27.59 1.24 -33.01
CA TRP A 591 -27.43 -0.05 -33.67
C TRP A 591 -28.78 -0.50 -34.27
N THR A 592 -28.82 -0.73 -35.58
CA THR A 592 -30.00 -1.27 -36.27
C THR A 592 -29.68 -2.64 -36.86
N LYS A 593 -30.54 -3.65 -36.61
CA LYS A 593 -30.42 -5.02 -37.15
C LYS A 593 -30.22 -5.10 -38.67
N SER A 594 -30.54 -4.06 -39.43
CA SER A 594 -30.45 -3.98 -40.90
C SER A 594 -29.04 -3.75 -41.48
N MET A 595 -27.96 -3.92 -40.70
CA MET A 595 -26.58 -3.65 -41.16
C MET A 595 -25.73 -4.90 -41.48
N PHE A 596 -26.34 -6.07 -41.62
CA PHE A 596 -25.69 -7.26 -42.17
C PHE A 596 -26.59 -7.98 -43.17
#